data_AF-A0A7Y5AA18-F1
#
_entry.id   AF-A0A7Y5AA18-F1
#
_cell.length_a   1.000
_cell.length_b   1.000
_cell.length_c   1.000
_cell.angle_alpha   90.00
_cell.angle_beta   90.00
_cell.angle_gamma   90.00
#
_symmetry.space_group_name_H-M   'P 1'
#
loop_
_entity.id
_entity.type
_entity.pdbx_description
1 polymer ?
#
loop_
_entity_poly.entity_id
_entity_poly.type
_entity_poly.pdbx_seq_one_letter_code
_entity_poly.pdbx_strand_id
1 'polypeptide(L)'
;MKSTSFQWDKFAQKASFDEVRHLLVHTGRLPSMFNPERTEIYLSSMDYSVRVDDVDGLKSIGEEIAGYLQSFSTASLADQRKIVDLRTDHGAIENLLYDLGEQLQPLPL
;
A
#
# COMPACT_ATOMS: atom_id res chain seq x y z
N MET A 1 -27.60 30.65 -0.87
CA MET A 1 -26.33 29.96 -0.58
C MET A 1 -25.64 29.67 -1.89
N LYS A 2 -24.41 30.16 -2.12
CA LYS A 2 -23.61 29.71 -3.27
C LYS A 2 -23.13 28.31 -2.93
N SER A 3 -23.61 27.30 -3.65
CA SER A 3 -23.00 25.96 -3.62
C SER A 3 -21.60 26.09 -4.20
N THR A 4 -20.57 25.90 -3.38
CA THR A 4 -19.25 25.54 -3.88
C THR A 4 -19.39 24.15 -4.48
N SER A 5 -19.45 24.05 -5.81
CA SER A 5 -19.43 22.75 -6.48
C SER A 5 -18.07 22.11 -6.22
N PHE A 6 -18.01 21.20 -5.25
CA PHE A 6 -16.83 20.38 -5.04
C PHE A 6 -16.54 19.59 -6.32
N GLN A 7 -15.35 19.76 -6.89
CA GLN A 7 -14.96 19.09 -8.13
C GLN A 7 -14.34 17.73 -7.81
N TRP A 8 -15.19 16.70 -7.77
CA TRP A 8 -14.79 15.32 -7.47
C TRP A 8 -13.68 14.82 -8.38
N ASP A 9 -13.75 15.08 -9.70
CA ASP A 9 -12.73 14.61 -10.65
C ASP A 9 -11.35 15.20 -10.36
N LYS A 10 -11.29 16.48 -10.01
CA LYS A 10 -10.03 17.17 -9.70
C LYS A 10 -9.44 16.71 -8.37
N PHE A 11 -10.30 16.40 -7.42
CA PHE A 11 -9.89 15.83 -6.13
C PHE A 11 -9.34 14.41 -6.33
N ALA A 12 -10.12 13.53 -6.95
CA ALA A 12 -9.76 12.12 -7.14
C ALA A 12 -8.50 11.90 -7.99
N GLN A 13 -8.16 12.83 -8.90
CA GLN A 13 -6.89 12.79 -9.66
C GLN A 13 -5.64 12.94 -8.81
N LYS A 14 -5.76 13.50 -7.60
CA LYS A 14 -4.62 13.83 -6.73
C LYS A 14 -4.72 13.20 -5.35
N ALA A 15 -5.93 12.84 -4.95
CA ALA A 15 -6.18 12.24 -3.66
C ALA A 15 -5.54 10.86 -3.61
N SER A 16 -4.94 10.56 -2.48
CA SER A 16 -4.54 9.21 -2.14
C SER A 16 -5.81 8.34 -2.00
N PHE A 17 -5.71 7.04 -2.25
CA PHE A 17 -6.84 6.16 -2.03
C PHE A 17 -7.29 6.15 -0.56
N ASP A 18 -6.38 6.27 0.40
CA ASP A 18 -6.72 6.41 1.82
C ASP A 18 -7.51 7.69 2.09
N GLU A 19 -7.18 8.82 1.45
CA GLU A 19 -7.98 10.04 1.55
C GLU A 19 -9.41 9.84 1.00
N VAL A 20 -9.54 9.17 -0.15
CA VAL A 20 -10.85 8.83 -0.74
C VAL A 20 -11.64 7.90 0.19
N ARG A 21 -10.98 6.91 0.82
CA ARG A 21 -11.59 5.95 1.76
C ARG A 21 -12.27 6.65 2.93
N HIS A 22 -11.68 7.70 3.47
CA HIS A 22 -12.24 8.44 4.60
C HIS A 22 -13.52 9.22 4.25
N LEU A 23 -13.80 9.40 2.96
CA LEU A 23 -15.02 10.04 2.45
C LEU A 23 -16.17 9.05 2.19
N LEU A 24 -15.90 7.74 2.22
CA LEU A 24 -16.91 6.71 2.00
C LEU A 24 -17.75 6.51 3.26
N VAL A 25 -19.09 6.49 3.09
CA VAL A 25 -20.04 6.13 4.16
C VAL A 25 -19.79 4.70 4.68
N HIS A 26 -19.18 3.84 3.86
CA HIS A 26 -18.72 2.51 4.24
C HIS A 26 -17.25 2.31 3.85
N THR A 27 -16.41 2.00 4.83
CA THR A 27 -14.97 1.77 4.65
C THR A 27 -14.68 0.34 4.22
N GLY A 28 -15.16 -0.05 3.03
CA GLY A 28 -14.76 -1.30 2.40
C GLY A 28 -13.25 -1.35 2.16
N ARG A 29 -12.61 -2.49 2.42
CA ARG A 29 -11.18 -2.71 2.16
C ARG A 29 -11.00 -2.93 0.66
N LEU A 30 -10.24 -2.07 -0.02
CA LEU A 30 -9.64 -2.49 -1.29
C LEU A 30 -8.40 -3.31 -0.98
N PRO A 31 -8.31 -4.55 -1.48
CA PRO A 31 -7.08 -5.31 -1.40
C PRO A 31 -6.02 -4.66 -2.29
N SER A 32 -4.75 -4.94 -2.00
CA SER A 32 -3.67 -4.70 -2.95
C SER A 32 -3.92 -5.52 -4.21
N MET A 33 -3.64 -4.93 -5.37
CA MET A 33 -4.13 -5.45 -6.64
C MET A 33 -3.22 -5.08 -7.79
N PHE A 34 -3.03 -6.04 -8.69
CA PHE A 34 -2.36 -5.78 -9.96
C PHE A 34 -3.22 -4.89 -10.84
N ASN A 35 -2.57 -4.05 -11.65
CA ASN A 35 -3.25 -3.45 -12.78
C ASN A 35 -3.68 -4.54 -13.79
N PRO A 36 -4.62 -4.26 -14.72
CA PRO A 36 -5.12 -5.27 -15.65
C PRO A 36 -4.03 -5.97 -16.47
N GLU A 37 -2.98 -5.23 -16.82
CA GLU A 37 -1.85 -5.73 -17.61
C GLU A 37 -0.80 -6.49 -16.77
N ARG A 38 -0.97 -6.55 -15.44
CA ARG A 38 -0.03 -7.15 -14.47
C ARG A 38 1.39 -6.60 -14.56
N THR A 39 1.55 -5.36 -15.00
CA THR A 39 2.84 -4.68 -15.06
C THR A 39 3.15 -3.89 -13.79
N GLU A 40 2.12 -3.61 -12.98
CA GLU A 40 2.25 -2.91 -11.70
C GLU A 40 1.36 -3.57 -10.65
N ILE A 41 1.79 -3.47 -9.39
CA ILE A 41 0.97 -3.78 -8.22
C ILE A 41 0.72 -2.50 -7.43
N TYR A 42 -0.55 -2.22 -7.14
CA TYR A 42 -0.95 -1.20 -6.18
C TYR A 42 -0.99 -1.81 -4.78
N LEU A 43 -0.24 -1.23 -3.86
CA LEU A 43 -0.12 -1.62 -2.47
C LEU A 43 -1.05 -0.77 -1.60
N SER A 44 -2.14 -1.36 -1.15
CA SER A 44 -3.15 -0.67 -0.32
C SER A 44 -2.59 -0.18 1.01
N SER A 45 -1.58 -0.85 1.57
CA SER A 45 -0.94 -0.43 2.81
C SER A 45 -0.06 0.80 2.63
N MET A 46 0.44 1.05 1.43
CA MET A 46 1.34 2.17 1.14
C MET A 46 0.70 3.26 0.27
N ASP A 47 -0.49 2.99 -0.27
CA ASP A 47 -1.17 3.86 -1.23
C ASP A 47 -0.28 4.23 -2.42
N TYR A 48 0.44 3.21 -2.91
CA TYR A 48 1.50 3.37 -3.90
C TYR A 48 1.50 2.19 -4.88
N SER A 49 1.80 2.50 -6.15
CA SER A 49 1.97 1.48 -7.19
C SER A 49 3.44 1.34 -7.55
N VAL A 50 3.91 0.10 -7.66
CA VAL A 50 5.27 -0.23 -8.12
C VAL A 50 5.20 -1.20 -9.29
N ARG A 51 6.14 -1.06 -10.23
CA ARG A 51 6.24 -2.02 -11.33
C ARG A 51 6.70 -3.38 -10.82
N VAL A 52 6.15 -4.44 -11.39
CA VAL A 52 6.48 -5.81 -10.98
C VAL A 52 7.89 -6.25 -11.38
N ASP A 53 8.53 -5.51 -12.28
CA ASP A 53 9.89 -5.76 -12.79
C ASP A 53 10.93 -4.76 -12.27
N ASP A 54 10.53 -3.79 -11.44
CA ASP A 54 11.42 -2.79 -10.86
C ASP A 54 12.02 -3.30 -9.53
N VAL A 55 13.11 -4.04 -9.63
CA VAL A 55 13.81 -4.65 -8.47
C VAL A 55 14.17 -3.62 -7.40
N ASP A 56 14.69 -2.46 -7.80
CA ASP A 56 15.13 -1.44 -6.86
C ASP A 56 13.94 -0.78 -6.15
N GLY A 57 12.86 -0.49 -6.89
CA GLY A 57 11.61 -0.01 -6.32
C GLY A 57 10.96 -1.00 -5.36
N LEU A 58 10.92 -2.28 -5.74
CA LEU A 58 10.39 -3.37 -4.91
C LEU A 58 11.21 -3.53 -3.62
N LYS A 59 12.54 -3.51 -3.68
CA LYS A 59 13.40 -3.57 -2.48
C LYS A 59 13.20 -2.36 -1.57
N SER A 60 13.20 -1.15 -2.14
CA SER A 60 13.01 0.09 -1.37
C SER A 60 11.68 0.08 -0.60
N ILE A 61 10.59 -0.33 -1.25
CA ILE A 61 9.28 -0.39 -0.61
C ILE A 61 9.20 -1.53 0.42
N GLY A 62 9.80 -2.69 0.12
CA GLY A 62 9.90 -3.80 1.08
C GLY A 62 10.60 -3.38 2.37
N GLU A 63 11.71 -2.66 2.26
CA GLU A 63 12.44 -2.11 3.41
C GLU A 63 11.64 -1.04 4.17
N GLU A 64 10.91 -0.18 3.45
CA GLU A 64 10.03 0.81 4.08
C GLU A 64 8.90 0.14 4.89
N ILE A 65 8.22 -0.85 4.31
CA ILE A 65 7.18 -1.65 4.98
C ILE A 65 7.76 -2.36 6.21
N ALA A 66 8.96 -2.92 6.09
CA ALA A 66 9.68 -3.54 7.21
C ALA A 66 9.94 -2.55 8.35
N GLY A 67 10.38 -1.32 8.02
CA GLY A 67 10.57 -0.24 8.98
C GLY A 67 9.27 0.13 9.72
N TYR A 68 8.15 0.23 8.99
CA TYR A 68 6.85 0.46 9.62
C TYR A 68 6.47 -0.69 10.56
N LEU A 69 6.60 -1.95 10.13
CA LEU A 69 6.27 -3.12 10.94
C LEU A 69 7.08 -3.16 12.25
N GLN A 70 8.34 -2.74 12.24
CA GLN A 70 9.19 -2.65 13.44
C GLN A 70 8.78 -1.50 14.38
N SER A 71 8.25 -0.40 13.84
CA SER A 71 7.85 0.77 14.63
C SER A 71 6.66 0.51 15.56
N PHE A 72 5.86 -0.54 15.30
CA PHE A 72 4.63 -0.86 16.02
C PHE A 72 4.81 -1.57 17.38
N SER A 73 5.89 -1.27 18.11
CA SER A 73 6.17 -1.88 19.43
C SER A 73 5.10 -1.61 20.52
N THR A 74 4.18 -0.67 20.28
CA THR A 74 3.10 -0.26 21.22
C THR A 74 1.74 -0.02 20.53
N ALA A 75 1.50 -0.67 19.38
CA ALA A 75 0.34 -0.46 18.50
C ALA A 75 -1.04 -0.53 19.18
N SER A 76 -1.88 0.48 18.90
CA SER A 76 -3.32 0.52 19.18
C SER A 76 -4.13 -0.47 18.32
N LEU A 77 -5.43 -0.64 18.60
CA LEU A 77 -6.34 -1.44 17.75
C LEU A 77 -6.44 -0.93 16.30
N ALA A 78 -6.28 0.38 16.08
CA ALA A 78 -6.23 0.94 14.72
C ALA A 78 -4.93 0.54 13.99
N ASP A 79 -3.84 0.44 14.74
CA ASP A 79 -2.54 0.01 14.23
C ASP A 79 -2.53 -1.47 13.86
N GLN A 80 -3.30 -2.32 14.57
CA GLN A 80 -3.42 -3.75 14.22
C GLN A 80 -3.94 -3.96 12.79
N ARG A 81 -4.87 -3.13 12.34
CA ARG A 81 -5.39 -3.19 10.96
C ARG A 81 -4.30 -2.84 9.95
N LYS A 82 -3.57 -1.75 10.20
CA LYS A 82 -2.46 -1.31 9.33
C LYS A 82 -1.35 -2.36 9.28
N ILE A 83 -1.04 -3.02 10.40
CA ILE A 83 -0.06 -4.11 10.46
C ILE A 83 -0.47 -5.29 9.56
N VAL A 84 -1.75 -5.68 9.53
CA VAL A 84 -2.22 -6.76 8.65
C VAL A 84 -2.06 -6.37 7.18
N ASP A 85 -2.38 -5.13 6.81
CA ASP A 85 -2.21 -4.64 5.45
C ASP A 85 -0.72 -4.63 5.06
N LEU A 86 0.15 -4.07 5.92
CA LEU A 86 1.61 -4.04 5.72
C LEU A 86 2.20 -5.44 5.58
N ARG A 87 1.78 -6.41 6.41
CA ARG A 87 2.25 -7.81 6.29
C ARG A 87 1.80 -8.47 4.99
N THR A 88 0.58 -8.18 4.54
CA THR A 88 0.06 -8.69 3.27
C THR A 88 0.90 -8.17 2.11
N ASP A 89 1.18 -6.87 2.10
CA ASP A 89 1.92 -6.21 1.03
C ASP A 89 3.40 -6.60 1.05
N HIS A 90 4.01 -6.72 2.23
CA HIS A 90 5.38 -7.23 2.36
C HIS A 90 5.53 -8.61 1.71
N GLY A 91 4.62 -9.53 1.99
CA GLY A 91 4.64 -10.86 1.39
C GLY A 91 4.42 -10.84 -0.13
N ALA A 92 3.59 -9.92 -0.63
CA ALA A 92 3.41 -9.75 -2.08
C ALA A 92 4.71 -9.28 -2.75
N ILE A 93 5.41 -8.31 -2.16
CA ILE A 93 6.70 -7.81 -2.65
C ILE A 93 7.79 -8.88 -2.55
N GLU A 94 7.84 -9.63 -1.45
CA GLU A 94 8.78 -10.73 -1.26
C GLU A 94 8.61 -11.81 -2.33
N ASN A 95 7.36 -12.17 -2.67
CA ASN A 95 7.09 -13.11 -3.76
C ASN A 95 7.52 -12.58 -5.13
N LEU A 96 7.24 -11.31 -5.43
CA LEU A 96 7.68 -10.70 -6.70
C LEU A 96 9.21 -10.70 -6.83
N LEU A 97 9.92 -10.34 -5.75
CA LEU A 97 11.38 -10.39 -5.74
C LEU A 97 11.89 -11.83 -5.88
N TYR A 98 11.26 -12.79 -5.20
CA TYR A 98 11.60 -14.21 -5.34
C TYR A 98 11.49 -14.70 -6.79
N ASP A 99 10.41 -14.34 -7.48
CA ASP A 99 10.19 -14.68 -8.90
C ASP A 99 11.25 -14.05 -9.83
N LEU A 100 11.84 -12.92 -9.41
CA LEU A 100 12.94 -12.24 -10.10
C LEU A 100 14.33 -12.78 -9.70
N GLY A 101 14.42 -13.74 -8.78
CA GLY A 101 15.69 -14.28 -8.28
C GLY A 101 16.34 -13.41 -7.19
N GLU A 102 15.58 -12.50 -6.60
CA GLU A 102 16.01 -11.55 -5.57
C GLU A 102 15.39 -11.92 -4.21
N GLN A 103 15.94 -11.38 -3.13
CA GLN A 103 15.43 -11.59 -1.77
C GLN A 103 15.44 -10.29 -0.98
N LEU A 104 14.44 -10.11 -0.13
CA LEU A 104 14.47 -9.08 0.92
C LEU A 104 15.31 -9.56 2.09
N GLN A 105 15.85 -8.61 2.85
CA GLN A 105 16.38 -8.95 4.16
C GLN A 105 15.23 -9.43 5.06
N PRO A 106 15.42 -10.51 5.83
CA PRO A 106 14.41 -10.99 6.74
C PRO A 106 14.11 -9.93 7.81
N LEU A 107 12.83 -9.79 8.16
CA LEU A 107 12.41 -8.93 9.26
C LEU A 107 13.13 -9.38 10.56
N PRO A 108 13.74 -8.46 11.33
CA PRO A 108 14.31 -8.81 12.61
C PRO A 108 13.18 -9.29 13.56
N LEU A 109 13.49 -10.35 14.32
CA LEU A 109 12.61 -10.96 15.33
C LEU A 109 12.42 -10.05 16.55
#